data_AF-A0A4Q3RNC9-F1
#
_entry.id   AF-A0A4Q3RNC9-F1
#
_cell.length_a   1.000
_cell.length_b   1.000
_cell.length_c   1.000
_cell.angle_alpha   90.00
_cell.angle_beta   90.00
_cell.angle_gamma   90.00
#
_symmetry.space_group_name_H-M   'P 1'
#
loop_
_entity.id
_entity.type
_entity.pdbx_description
1 polymer ?
#
loop_
_entity_poly.entity_id
_entity_poly.type
_entity_poly.pdbx_seq_one_letter_code
_entity_poly.pdbx_strand_id
1 'polypeptide(L)' 'MVRKQLLLTLLFGTFFFSNVNAQSEKRWLRHQIATLSGAPMHGRGYVNKGVDKAALYLRRKFREFGLLSFTADSTY' A
#
# COMPACT_ATOMS: atom_id res chain seq x y z
N MET A 1 -29.94 -35.23 5.51
CA MET A 1 -30.24 -33.79 5.62
C MET A 1 -29.29 -33.06 6.56
N VAL A 2 -29.14 -33.53 7.79
CA VAL A 2 -28.35 -32.89 8.88
C VAL A 2 -26.90 -32.55 8.53
N ARG A 3 -26.20 -33.41 7.77
CA ARG A 3 -24.77 -33.20 7.44
C ARG A 3 -24.52 -32.01 6.50
N LYS A 4 -25.46 -31.74 5.57
CA LYS A 4 -25.40 -30.56 4.67
C LYS A 4 -25.75 -29.28 5.41
N GLN A 5 -26.71 -29.35 6.35
CA GLN A 5 -27.06 -28.22 7.21
C GLN A 5 -25.89 -27.82 8.09
N LEU A 6 -25.20 -28.77 8.73
CA LEU A 6 -23.97 -28.52 9.51
C LEU A 6 -22.88 -27.81 8.69
N LEU A 7 -22.63 -28.24 7.46
CA LEU A 7 -21.66 -27.59 6.56
C LEU A 7 -22.08 -26.15 6.22
N LEU A 8 -23.38 -25.92 5.98
CA LEU A 8 -23.90 -24.58 5.70
C LEU A 8 -23.80 -23.66 6.92
N THR A 9 -24.08 -24.13 8.14
CA THR A 9 -23.92 -23.32 9.35
C THR A 9 -22.46 -22.96 9.61
N LEU A 10 -21.54 -23.88 9.35
CA LEU A 10 -20.11 -23.67 9.55
C LEU A 10 -19.55 -22.65 8.54
N LEU A 11 -20.01 -22.72 7.30
CA LEU A 11 -19.65 -21.77 6.24
C LEU A 11 -20.26 -20.39 6.52
N PHE A 12 -21.51 -20.33 6.98
CA PHE A 12 -22.15 -19.07 7.38
C PHE A 12 -21.44 -18.42 8.57
N GLY A 13 -21.04 -19.21 9.57
CA GLY A 13 -20.25 -18.72 10.71
C GLY A 13 -18.95 -18.04 10.27
N THR A 14 -18.21 -18.65 9.34
CA THR A 14 -16.94 -18.07 8.86
C THR A 14 -17.10 -16.73 8.15
N PHE A 15 -18.24 -16.48 7.49
CA PHE A 15 -18.51 -15.20 6.83
C PHE A 15 -18.79 -14.07 7.83
N PHE A 16 -19.48 -14.35 8.94
CA PHE A 16 -19.89 -13.31 9.90
C PHE A 16 -18.76 -12.80 10.81
N PHE A 17 -17.70 -13.57 11.02
CA PHE A 17 -16.56 -13.16 11.85
C PHE A 17 -15.43 -12.45 11.07
N SER A 18 -15.67 -12.13 9.79
CA SER A 18 -14.72 -11.40 8.95
C SER A 18 -14.63 -9.93 9.37
N ASN A 19 -13.74 -9.63 10.32
CA ASN A 19 -13.43 -8.25 10.70
C ASN A 19 -12.59 -7.59 9.59
N VAL A 20 -13.23 -6.80 8.73
CA VAL A 20 -12.56 -6.00 7.70
C VAL A 20 -11.87 -4.80 8.37
N ASN A 21 -10.54 -4.87 8.52
CA ASN A 21 -9.73 -3.88 9.22
C ASN A 21 -9.18 -2.76 8.29
N ALA A 22 -10.06 -2.05 7.60
CA ALA A 22 -9.68 -0.96 6.66
C ALA A 22 -9.27 0.37 7.36
N GLN A 23 -9.40 0.48 8.69
CA GLN A 23 -9.26 1.76 9.40
C GLN A 23 -7.82 2.35 9.34
N SER A 24 -6.81 1.52 9.09
CA SER A 24 -5.40 1.95 8.99
C SER A 24 -5.10 2.72 7.69
N GLU A 25 -5.91 2.54 6.64
CA GLU A 25 -5.67 3.08 5.29
C GLU A 25 -5.66 4.61 5.29
N LYS A 26 -6.62 5.24 5.99
CA LYS A 26 -6.72 6.70 6.06
C LYS A 26 -5.49 7.32 6.73
N ARG A 27 -4.99 6.70 7.80
CA ARG A 27 -3.78 7.15 8.50
C ARG A 27 -2.55 7.00 7.61
N TRP A 28 -2.46 5.84 6.94
CA TRP A 28 -1.37 5.55 6.01
C TRP A 28 -1.34 6.55 4.85
N LEU A 29 -2.48 6.82 4.19
CA LEU A 29 -2.60 7.78 3.09
C LEU A 29 -2.16 9.19 3.51
N ARG A 30 -2.64 9.68 4.66
CA ARG A 30 -2.23 10.99 5.19
C ARG A 30 -0.73 11.07 5.41
N HIS A 31 -0.12 9.99 5.93
CA HIS A 31 1.32 9.92 6.11
C HIS A 31 2.08 9.95 4.78
N GLN A 32 1.60 9.24 3.75
CA GLN A 32 2.20 9.28 2.42
C GLN A 32 2.14 10.69 1.81
N ILE A 33 0.96 11.34 1.86
CA ILE A 33 0.77 12.70 1.35
C ILE A 33 1.72 13.66 2.04
N ALA A 34 1.74 13.68 3.38
CA ALA A 34 2.59 14.59 4.15
C ALA A 34 4.09 14.37 3.89
N THR A 35 4.50 13.13 3.65
CA THR A 35 5.89 12.79 3.34
C THR A 35 6.27 13.30 1.95
N LEU A 36 5.45 13.03 0.93
CA LEU A 36 5.72 13.40 -0.46
C LEU A 36 5.58 14.91 -0.71
N SER A 37 4.70 15.59 0.03
CA SER A 37 4.52 17.05 -0.06
C SER A 37 5.40 17.83 0.91
N GLY A 38 6.16 17.14 1.78
CA GLY A 38 6.95 17.76 2.83
C GLY A 38 8.23 18.41 2.32
N ALA A 39 8.81 19.29 3.15
CA ALA A 39 10.07 19.99 2.86
C ALA A 39 11.22 19.08 2.34
N PRO A 40 11.41 17.82 2.83
CA PRO A 40 12.49 16.96 2.36
C PRO A 40 12.41 16.58 0.88
N MET A 41 11.20 16.55 0.31
CA MET A 41 10.92 16.20 -1.08
C MET A 41 10.43 17.40 -1.89
N HIS A 42 10.49 18.60 -1.30
CA HIS A 42 10.05 19.83 -1.94
C HIS A 42 11.01 20.25 -3.04
N GLY A 43 10.44 20.62 -4.20
CA GLY A 43 11.17 21.12 -5.37
C GLY A 43 10.57 20.60 -6.68
N ARG A 44 10.40 21.47 -7.68
CA ARG A 44 10.07 21.03 -9.06
C ARG A 44 11.36 20.69 -9.80
N GLY A 45 11.38 19.55 -10.48
CA GLY A 45 12.49 19.13 -11.34
C GLY A 45 13.83 19.06 -10.60
N TYR A 46 14.70 20.03 -10.90
CA TYR A 46 16.12 20.06 -10.53
C TYR A 46 16.43 20.75 -9.19
N VAL A 47 15.47 21.46 -8.59
CA VAL A 47 15.70 22.16 -7.31
C VAL A 47 15.77 21.12 -6.18
N ASN A 48 16.92 21.08 -5.49
CA ASN A 48 17.20 20.21 -4.35
C ASN A 48 16.97 18.70 -4.59
N LYS A 49 16.87 18.28 -5.85
CA LYS A 49 16.56 16.90 -6.28
C LYS A 49 15.28 16.35 -5.64
N GLY A 50 14.26 17.20 -5.45
CA GLY A 50 13.00 16.82 -4.79
C GLY A 50 12.30 15.65 -5.51
N VAL A 51 12.27 15.70 -6.84
CA VAL A 51 11.70 14.64 -7.69
C VAL A 51 12.44 13.33 -7.52
N ASP A 52 13.78 13.32 -7.57
CA ASP A 52 14.59 12.10 -7.41
C ASP A 52 14.37 11.47 -6.03
N LYS A 53 14.31 12.30 -4.98
CA LYS A 53 14.04 11.82 -3.61
C LYS A 53 12.64 11.20 -3.49
N ALA A 54 11.63 11.81 -4.11
CA ALA A 54 10.29 11.25 -4.15
C ALA A 54 10.25 9.93 -4.94
N ALA A 55 10.93 9.85 -6.08
CA ALA A 55 11.04 8.63 -6.89
C ALA A 55 11.72 7.50 -6.11
N LEU A 56 12.82 7.78 -5.41
CA LEU A 56 13.51 6.81 -4.54
C LEU A 56 12.62 6.34 -3.38
N TYR A 57 11.85 7.25 -2.78
CA TYR A 57 10.89 6.89 -1.74
C TYR A 57 9.82 5.93 -2.26
N LEU A 58 9.20 6.25 -3.40
CA LEU A 58 8.15 5.43 -4.02
C LEU A 58 8.69 4.06 -4.44
N ARG A 59 9.90 3.99 -5.01
CA ARG A 59 10.56 2.73 -5.35
C ARG A 59 10.67 1.80 -4.14
N ARG A 60 11.06 2.34 -2.98
CA ARG A 60 11.13 1.55 -1.74
C ARG A 60 9.75 1.07 -1.31
N LYS A 61 8.71 1.91 -1.38
CA LYS A 61 7.33 1.53 -1.03
C LYS A 61 6.78 0.44 -1.96
N PHE A 62 7.05 0.50 -3.26
CA PHE A 62 6.68 -0.57 -4.17
C PHE A 62 7.37 -1.89 -3.84
N ARG A 63 8.65 -1.86 -3.48
CA ARG A 63 9.35 -3.06 -3.01
C ARG A 63 8.76 -3.63 -1.72
N GLU A 64 8.38 -2.77 -0.77
CA GLU A 64 7.67 -3.17 0.47
C GLU A 64 6.34 -3.87 0.16
N PHE A 65 5.66 -3.50 -0.93
CA PHE A 65 4.44 -4.16 -1.41
C PHE A 65 4.68 -5.43 -2.23
N GLY A 66 5.93 -5.84 -2.42
CA GLY A 66 6.28 -7.02 -3.23
C GLY A 66 6.17 -6.78 -4.74
N LEU A 67 6.08 -5.53 -5.19
CA LEU A 67 6.07 -5.21 -6.61
C LEU A 67 7.49 -5.34 -7.19
N LEU A 68 7.56 -5.97 -8.36
CA LEU A 68 8.80 -6.04 -9.16
C LEU A 68 9.04 -4.71 -9.87
N SER A 69 10.31 -4.38 -10.15
CA SER A 69 10.60 -3.24 -11.00
C SER A 69 10.12 -3.52 -12.42
N PHE A 70 9.64 -2.47 -13.10
CA PHE A 70 9.18 -2.57 -14.49
C PHE A 70 10.34 -2.78 -15.48
N THR A 71 11.58 -2.54 -15.07
CA THR A 71 12.80 -2.71 -15.86
C THR A 71 13.93 -3.21 -14.96
N ALA A 72 14.80 -4.09 -15.46
CA ALA A 72 16.12 -4.29 -14.89
C ALA A 72 16.87 -2.94 -14.99
N ASP A 73 17.15 -2.31 -13.84
CA ASP A 73 17.95 -1.09 -13.66
C ASP A 73 18.16 -0.21 -14.91
N SER A 74 17.10 0.45 -15.38
CA SER A 74 17.23 1.43 -16.46
C SER A 74 17.88 2.69 -15.90
N THR A 75 19.12 2.91 -16.32
CA THR A 75 19.91 4.13 -16.10
C THR A 75 19.40 5.21 -17.05
N TYR A 76 18.64 6.17 -16.52
CA TYR A 76 18.40 7.48 -17.14
C TYR A 76 18.86 8.56 -16.17
#